data_AF-A0A7W8BT51-F1
#
_entry.id   AF-A0A7W8BT51-F1
#
_cell.length_a   1.000
_cell.length_b   1.000
_cell.length_c   1.000
_cell.angle_alpha   90.00
_cell.angle_beta   90.00
_cell.angle_gamma   90.00
#
_symmetry.space_group_name_H-M   'P 1'
#
loop_
_entity.id
_entity.type
_entity.pdbx_description
1 polymer ?
#
loop_
_entity_poly.entity_id
_entity_poly.type
_entity_poly.pdbx_seq_one_letter_code
_entity_poly.pdbx_strand_id
1 'polypeptide(L)'
;MAATPHTWITTPITADIVRGAIELERTPHGILPHRLPAWARAQCADRQLAMAESQPSGVRLVFRTRARAVELDTLPTKRVYLGAPPRPDGLYDLLVDGHAAGQASVTGGNSLIIDMATGTVENRTGPVGTLRFTGLSADDKTVEIWLPHNETTELVALRTDAPVEPAPPSGRRTWLHHGSSISHGSDAASPTTTWPALAAARGGVELVNLGLSGSALLDPFTARTLRDTPVDLISVKIGINLVNADLMRLRAFAPAVHGFLDTIREGHPTAPLLVVSPLLCPIHEDTPGPTAYDFSRLAEGRLRFTATGDAMGRAEGKLTLTAIRDELRRLVAQRAADDPNLHHLDGRVLYGEADYAELPLPDELHLDAAAHRRVGERFAAHAFAVDGPFTDRRSRPTRRT
;
A
#
# COMPACT_ATOMS: atom_id res chain seq x y z
N MET A 1 -17.14 4.64 39.77
CA MET A 1 -15.75 5.06 40.08
C MET A 1 -15.48 6.30 39.25
N ALA A 2 -15.26 7.45 39.90
CA ALA A 2 -14.98 8.70 39.20
C ALA A 2 -13.63 8.59 38.47
N ALA A 3 -13.60 8.89 37.17
CA ALA A 3 -12.37 8.94 36.40
C ALA A 3 -11.46 10.03 36.98
N THR A 4 -10.25 9.65 37.39
CA THR A 4 -9.20 10.62 37.72
C THR A 4 -9.03 11.56 36.53
N PRO A 5 -9.06 12.90 36.71
CA PRO A 5 -8.85 13.83 35.61
C PRO A 5 -7.40 13.67 35.13
N HIS A 6 -7.23 12.98 34.00
CA HIS A 6 -5.95 12.88 33.32
C HIS A 6 -5.59 14.27 32.76
N THR A 7 -4.42 14.81 33.13
CA THR A 7 -3.88 16.00 32.47
C THR A 7 -3.43 15.59 31.07
N TRP A 8 -4.13 16.04 30.04
CA TRP A 8 -3.78 15.74 28.65
C TRP A 8 -2.62 16.60 28.18
N ILE A 9 -1.65 15.97 27.51
CA ILE A 9 -0.52 16.60 26.85
C ILE A 9 -0.74 16.50 25.34
N THR A 10 -0.83 17.64 24.66
CA THR A 10 -0.85 17.70 23.20
C THR A 10 0.57 17.66 22.65
N THR A 11 0.86 16.66 21.83
CA THR A 11 2.18 16.48 21.19
C THR A 11 2.10 16.89 19.72
N PRO A 12 3.04 17.73 19.21
CA PRO A 12 3.12 18.04 17.80
C PRO A 12 3.36 16.78 16.96
N ILE A 13 2.65 16.67 15.83
CA ILE A 13 2.84 15.57 14.88
C ILE A 13 3.92 16.00 13.87
N THR A 14 5.09 15.36 13.94
CA THR A 14 6.27 15.66 13.11
C THR A 14 6.78 14.40 12.40
N ALA A 15 7.74 14.57 11.49
CA ALA A 15 8.42 13.45 10.81
C ALA A 15 9.20 12.52 11.76
N ASP A 16 9.47 12.96 13.00
CA ASP A 16 10.16 12.12 13.99
C ASP A 16 9.28 10.98 14.51
N ILE A 17 7.95 11.19 14.50
CA ILE A 17 6.97 10.21 14.95
C ILE A 17 6.10 9.65 13.82
N VAL A 18 6.15 10.18 12.60
CA VAL A 18 5.43 9.60 11.45
C VAL A 18 6.39 8.76 10.61
N ARG A 19 6.05 7.49 10.39
CA ARG A 19 6.82 6.54 9.58
C ARG A 19 6.01 6.09 8.37
N GLY A 20 6.68 5.90 7.23
CA GLY A 20 6.08 5.38 5.99
C GLY A 20 5.49 6.43 5.04
N ALA A 21 5.43 7.71 5.45
CA ALA A 21 5.11 8.83 4.56
C ALA A 21 6.36 9.33 3.84
N ILE A 22 6.21 9.83 2.62
CA ILE A 22 7.28 10.49 1.84
C ILE A 22 7.33 11.99 2.18
N GLU A 23 6.18 12.62 2.37
CA GLU A 23 6.07 14.03 2.69
C GLU A 23 4.95 14.27 3.70
N LEU A 24 5.11 15.28 4.55
CA LEU A 24 4.09 15.74 5.48
C LEU A 24 3.67 17.16 5.08
N GLU A 25 2.49 17.30 4.50
CA GLU A 25 1.91 18.60 4.13
C GLU A 25 1.22 19.23 5.33
N ARG A 26 1.44 20.53 5.56
CA ARG A 26 0.67 21.30 6.55
C ARG A 26 -0.61 21.82 5.91
N THR A 27 -1.75 21.44 6.47
CA THR A 27 -3.08 21.88 6.04
C THR A 27 -3.65 22.88 7.04
N PRO A 28 -4.80 23.55 6.73
CA PRO A 28 -5.50 24.35 7.72
C PRO A 28 -5.98 23.58 8.96
N HIS A 29 -6.11 22.26 8.86
CA HIS A 29 -6.62 21.40 9.94
C HIS A 29 -5.51 20.65 10.69
N GLY A 30 -4.36 20.38 10.06
CA GLY A 30 -3.28 19.61 10.67
C GLY A 30 -2.21 19.19 9.68
N ILE A 31 -1.85 17.92 9.69
CA ILE A 31 -0.82 17.32 8.83
C ILE A 31 -1.44 16.26 7.92
N LEU A 32 -1.23 16.37 6.62
CA LEU A 32 -1.58 15.35 5.63
C LEU A 32 -0.32 14.56 5.22
N PRO A 33 -0.21 13.27 5.59
CA PRO A 33 0.85 12.42 5.07
C PRO A 33 0.61 12.05 3.60
N HIS A 34 1.60 12.32 2.75
CA HIS A 34 1.61 11.93 1.35
C HIS A 34 2.58 10.79 1.09
N ARG A 35 2.23 9.92 0.15
CA ARG A 35 3.08 8.81 -0.31
C ARG A 35 3.80 9.09 -1.63
N LEU A 36 3.57 10.27 -2.21
CA LEU A 36 4.36 10.86 -3.29
C LEU A 36 4.81 12.27 -2.88
N PRO A 37 5.98 12.76 -3.34
CA PRO A 37 6.43 14.12 -3.06
C PRO A 37 5.65 15.14 -3.91
N ALA A 38 5.58 16.40 -3.44
CA ALA A 38 4.82 17.47 -4.09
C ALA A 38 5.16 17.66 -5.57
N TRP A 39 6.44 17.55 -5.94
CA TRP A 39 6.88 17.68 -7.33
C TRP A 39 6.34 16.55 -8.23
N ALA A 40 6.10 15.35 -7.67
CA ALA A 40 5.53 14.23 -8.42
C ALA A 40 4.02 14.43 -8.57
N ARG A 41 3.33 14.84 -7.50
CA ARG A 41 1.91 15.20 -7.52
C ARG A 41 1.61 16.27 -8.58
N ALA A 42 2.48 17.27 -8.71
CA ALA A 42 2.34 18.34 -9.69
C ALA A 42 2.44 17.89 -11.16
N GLN A 43 2.93 16.68 -11.45
CA GLN A 43 3.06 16.16 -12.83
C GLN A 43 1.84 15.39 -13.32
N CYS A 44 0.86 15.13 -12.46
CA CYS A 44 -0.32 14.34 -12.82
C CYS A 44 -1.57 14.87 -12.14
N ALA A 45 -2.52 15.37 -12.93
CA ALA A 45 -3.82 15.85 -12.44
C ALA A 45 -4.87 14.72 -12.32
N ASP A 46 -4.45 13.46 -12.40
CA ASP A 46 -5.35 12.31 -12.29
C ASP A 46 -5.94 12.22 -10.87
N ARG A 47 -7.28 12.23 -10.80
CA ARG A 47 -8.00 12.20 -9.52
C ARG A 47 -7.82 10.87 -8.79
N GLN A 48 -7.70 9.76 -9.53
CA GLN A 48 -7.49 8.44 -8.95
C GLN A 48 -6.12 8.38 -8.25
N LEU A 49 -5.08 8.89 -8.89
CA LEU A 49 -3.75 9.01 -8.29
C LEU A 49 -3.75 9.93 -7.07
N ALA A 50 -4.32 11.14 -7.17
CA ALA A 50 -4.36 12.11 -6.07
C ALA A 50 -5.07 11.53 -4.82
N MET A 51 -6.13 10.75 -5.04
CA MET A 51 -6.78 10.00 -3.97
C MET A 51 -5.87 8.90 -3.42
N ALA A 52 -5.31 8.05 -4.28
CA ALA A 52 -4.52 6.90 -3.83
C ALA A 52 -3.27 7.34 -3.06
N GLU A 53 -2.56 8.36 -3.49
CA GLU A 53 -1.30 8.78 -2.86
C GLU A 53 -1.52 9.44 -1.48
N SER A 54 -2.65 10.12 -1.29
CA SER A 54 -3.02 10.77 -0.02
C SER A 54 -3.65 9.82 1.02
N GLN A 55 -4.00 8.59 0.62
CA GLN A 55 -4.42 7.53 1.54
C GLN A 55 -3.18 6.95 2.24
N PRO A 56 -3.13 6.91 3.58
CA PRO A 56 -1.92 6.62 4.34
C PRO A 56 -1.62 5.12 4.50
N SER A 57 -1.79 4.33 3.43
CA SER A 57 -1.49 2.89 3.45
C SER A 57 -0.02 2.64 3.84
N GLY A 58 0.18 1.89 4.93
CA GLY A 58 1.50 1.59 5.50
C GLY A 58 2.12 2.72 6.34
N VAL A 59 1.45 3.87 6.46
CA VAL A 59 1.89 4.96 7.33
C VAL A 59 1.40 4.72 8.75
N ARG A 60 2.26 5.03 9.73
CA ARG A 60 1.93 4.93 11.16
C ARG A 60 2.56 6.04 11.98
N LEU A 61 1.94 6.39 13.10
CA LEU A 61 2.60 7.12 14.17
C LEU A 61 3.38 6.12 15.03
N VAL A 62 4.62 6.43 15.39
CA VAL A 62 5.51 5.58 16.20
C VAL A 62 6.21 6.44 17.25
N PHE A 63 5.99 6.13 18.53
CA PHE A 63 6.56 6.91 19.62
C PHE A 63 6.67 6.10 20.92
N ARG A 64 7.51 6.56 21.85
CA ARG A 64 7.60 6.02 23.22
C ARG A 64 6.78 6.84 24.18
N THR A 65 6.12 6.16 25.12
CA THR A 65 5.37 6.84 26.18
C THR A 65 5.03 5.90 27.34
N ARG A 66 4.84 6.48 28.53
CA ARG A 66 4.23 5.82 29.68
C ARG A 66 2.70 6.03 29.76
N ALA A 67 2.10 6.62 28.71
CA ALA A 67 0.69 6.97 28.70
C ALA A 67 -0.22 5.75 28.83
N ARG A 68 -1.23 5.84 29.68
CA ARG A 68 -2.30 4.84 29.82
C ARG A 68 -3.45 5.10 28.85
N ALA A 69 -3.54 6.33 28.34
CA ALA A 69 -4.52 6.75 27.36
C ALA A 69 -3.87 7.57 26.23
N VAL A 70 -4.28 7.27 25.00
CA VAL A 70 -3.84 7.96 23.79
C VAL A 70 -5.09 8.36 23.01
N GLU A 71 -5.13 9.62 22.58
CA GLU A 71 -6.10 10.12 21.62
C GLU A 71 -5.42 10.65 20.37
N LEU A 72 -6.05 10.40 19.23
CA LEU A 72 -5.66 10.96 17.95
C LEU A 72 -6.87 11.61 17.31
N ASP A 73 -6.83 12.93 17.17
CA ASP A 73 -7.80 13.67 16.37
C ASP A 73 -7.44 13.55 14.89
N THR A 74 -8.42 13.21 14.07
CA THR A 74 -8.26 13.08 12.63
C THR A 74 -9.43 13.71 11.89
N LEU A 75 -9.16 14.15 10.67
CA LEU A 75 -10.18 14.53 9.69
C LEU A 75 -10.05 13.57 8.49
N PRO A 76 -10.72 12.40 8.53
CA PRO A 76 -10.69 11.48 7.41
C PRO A 76 -11.57 12.01 6.27
N THR A 77 -11.24 11.68 5.02
CA THR A 77 -12.10 11.87 3.85
C THR A 77 -12.52 10.51 3.32
N LYS A 78 -13.82 10.23 3.45
CA LYS A 78 -14.43 8.93 3.17
C LYS A 78 -15.13 8.92 1.81
N ARG A 79 -15.24 7.75 1.20
CA ARG A 79 -15.94 7.59 -0.09
C ARG A 79 -17.36 7.09 0.13
N VAL A 80 -18.31 7.75 -0.51
CA VAL A 80 -19.72 7.35 -0.52
C VAL A 80 -20.15 7.19 -1.97
N TYR A 81 -20.55 5.98 -2.35
CA TYR A 81 -21.08 5.72 -3.70
C TYR A 81 -22.61 5.84 -3.67
N LEU A 82 -23.18 6.74 -4.48
CA LEU A 82 -24.62 6.90 -4.55
C LEU A 82 -25.30 5.61 -5.04
N GLY A 83 -26.35 5.18 -4.33
CA GLY A 83 -27.08 3.96 -4.62
C GLY A 83 -26.42 2.66 -4.13
N ALA A 84 -25.24 2.73 -3.52
CA ALA A 84 -24.58 1.59 -2.87
C ALA A 84 -24.68 1.67 -1.34
N PRO A 85 -24.58 0.54 -0.61
CA PRO A 85 -24.42 0.55 0.83
C PRO A 85 -23.21 1.36 1.29
N PRO A 86 -23.25 2.00 2.48
CA PRO A 86 -22.11 2.69 3.03
C PRO A 86 -20.89 1.78 3.15
N ARG A 87 -19.72 2.29 2.80
CA ARG A 87 -18.45 1.59 3.08
C ARG A 87 -18.15 1.68 4.58
N PRO A 88 -17.52 0.64 5.17
CA PRO A 88 -17.08 0.71 6.56
C PRO A 88 -16.04 1.82 6.74
N ASP A 89 -16.06 2.44 7.91
CA ASP A 89 -15.05 3.42 8.30
C ASP A 89 -13.65 2.80 8.29
N GLY A 90 -12.65 3.63 8.01
CA GLY A 90 -11.25 3.31 8.15
C GLY A 90 -10.91 2.86 9.57
N LEU A 91 -10.18 1.75 9.65
CA LEU A 91 -9.67 1.22 10.91
C LEU A 91 -8.28 1.77 11.20
N TYR A 92 -8.01 1.99 12.49
CA TYR A 92 -6.72 2.30 13.06
C TYR A 92 -6.31 1.12 13.94
N ASP A 93 -5.15 0.53 13.65
CA ASP A 93 -4.61 -0.57 14.45
C ASP A 93 -3.60 -0.02 15.45
N LEU A 94 -3.76 -0.38 16.73
CA LEU A 94 -2.82 -0.07 17.80
C LEU A 94 -1.91 -1.26 18.03
N LEU A 95 -0.59 -1.03 17.92
CA LEU A 95 0.43 -1.94 18.42
C LEU A 95 1.12 -1.35 19.64
N VAL A 96 1.40 -2.18 20.64
CA VAL A 96 2.27 -1.87 21.78
C VAL A 96 3.42 -2.86 21.77
N ASP A 97 4.65 -2.35 21.68
CA ASP A 97 5.88 -3.13 21.58
C ASP A 97 5.79 -4.23 20.50
N GLY A 98 5.21 -3.88 19.35
CA GLY A 98 5.02 -4.76 18.19
C GLY A 98 3.84 -5.75 18.29
N HIS A 99 3.06 -5.71 19.37
CA HIS A 99 1.92 -6.61 19.59
C HIS A 99 0.58 -5.88 19.46
N ALA A 100 -0.42 -6.52 18.85
CA ALA A 100 -1.77 -5.97 18.75
C ALA A 100 -2.35 -5.65 20.13
N ALA A 101 -2.76 -4.39 20.32
CA ALA A 101 -3.25 -3.86 21.59
C ALA A 101 -4.62 -3.19 21.48
N GLY A 102 -5.14 -2.99 20.26
CA GLY A 102 -6.48 -2.46 20.03
C GLY A 102 -6.74 -2.10 18.58
N GLN A 103 -8.01 -1.85 18.27
CA GLN A 103 -8.45 -1.27 17.01
C GLN A 103 -9.58 -0.30 17.30
N ALA A 104 -9.67 0.78 16.52
CA ALA A 104 -10.80 1.69 16.56
C ALA A 104 -10.95 2.41 15.22
N SER A 105 -12.09 3.11 15.04
CA SER A 105 -12.40 3.90 13.85
C SER A 105 -12.81 5.31 14.26
N VAL A 106 -12.85 6.21 13.28
CA VAL A 106 -13.31 7.58 13.46
C VAL A 106 -14.55 7.80 12.59
N THR A 107 -15.69 8.07 13.21
CA THR A 107 -16.98 8.20 12.50
C THR A 107 -17.16 9.55 11.81
N GLY A 108 -16.53 10.62 12.31
CA GLY A 108 -16.52 11.95 11.70
C GLY A 108 -15.76 12.03 10.37
N GLY A 109 -15.47 13.25 9.92
CA GLY A 109 -14.71 13.50 8.69
C GLY A 109 -15.51 13.99 7.49
N ASN A 110 -14.78 14.30 6.43
CA ASN A 110 -15.30 14.69 5.14
C ASN A 110 -15.85 13.48 4.37
N SER A 111 -16.72 13.74 3.38
CA SER A 111 -17.24 12.74 2.46
C SER A 111 -17.07 13.18 1.02
N LEU A 112 -16.51 12.28 0.21
CA LEU A 112 -16.46 12.33 -1.24
C LEU A 112 -17.62 11.48 -1.78
N ILE A 113 -18.70 12.15 -2.18
CA ILE A 113 -19.88 11.49 -2.73
C ILE A 113 -19.70 11.33 -4.22
N ILE A 114 -19.73 10.09 -4.68
CA ILE A 114 -19.44 9.69 -6.06
C ILE A 114 -20.69 9.10 -6.67
N ASP A 115 -21.17 9.72 -7.74
CA ASP A 115 -22.18 9.13 -8.62
C ASP A 115 -21.47 8.34 -9.72
N MET A 116 -21.53 7.02 -9.65
CA MET A 116 -20.91 6.16 -10.66
C MET A 116 -21.63 6.18 -12.00
N ALA A 117 -22.91 6.58 -12.04
CA ALA A 117 -23.69 6.64 -13.27
C ALA A 117 -23.42 7.93 -14.06
N THR A 118 -23.24 9.06 -13.37
CA THR A 118 -22.98 10.36 -14.00
C THR A 118 -21.49 10.76 -13.98
N GLY A 119 -20.67 10.07 -13.19
CA GLY A 119 -19.26 10.42 -12.97
C GLY A 119 -19.07 11.68 -12.11
N THR A 120 -20.13 12.19 -11.48
CA THR A 120 -20.06 13.39 -10.65
C THR A 120 -19.49 13.10 -9.26
N VAL A 121 -18.83 14.11 -8.69
CA VAL A 121 -18.14 14.02 -7.42
C VAL A 121 -18.45 15.27 -6.60
N GLU A 122 -19.04 15.10 -5.43
CA GLU A 122 -19.37 16.16 -4.47
C GLU A 122 -18.54 16.00 -3.20
N ASN A 123 -17.91 17.09 -2.73
CA ASN A 123 -17.21 17.13 -1.45
C ASN A 123 -18.12 17.71 -0.38
N ARG A 124 -18.30 16.98 0.73
CA ARG A 124 -18.96 17.47 1.94
C ARG A 124 -17.99 17.50 3.10
N THR A 125 -17.88 18.65 3.76
CA THR A 125 -17.05 18.80 4.95
C THR A 125 -17.75 18.25 6.18
N GLY A 126 -17.01 17.58 7.06
CA GLY A 126 -17.53 17.14 8.35
C GLY A 126 -16.60 17.51 9.51
N PRO A 127 -17.00 17.20 10.76
CA PRO A 127 -16.20 17.54 11.93
C PRO A 127 -14.98 16.63 12.06
N VAL A 128 -13.93 17.16 12.68
CA VAL A 128 -12.82 16.36 13.22
C VAL A 128 -13.38 15.34 14.21
N GLY A 129 -12.88 14.10 14.15
CA GLY A 129 -13.24 13.05 15.08
C GLY A 129 -12.04 12.56 15.88
N THR A 130 -12.30 12.07 17.09
CA THR A 130 -11.27 11.61 18.02
C THR A 130 -11.29 10.09 18.13
N LEU A 131 -10.17 9.46 17.76
CA LEU A 131 -9.82 8.10 18.09
C LEU A 131 -9.30 8.05 19.53
N ARG A 132 -9.71 7.07 20.35
CA ARG A 132 -9.24 6.94 21.74
C ARG A 132 -8.89 5.50 22.10
N PHE A 133 -7.68 5.29 22.59
CA PHE A 133 -7.23 4.04 23.20
C PHE A 133 -6.97 4.27 24.70
N THR A 134 -7.52 3.41 25.56
CA THR A 134 -7.35 3.50 27.02
C THR A 134 -6.98 2.14 27.61
N GLY A 135 -6.61 2.11 28.90
CA GLY A 135 -6.27 0.85 29.58
C GLY A 135 -4.88 0.32 29.23
N LEU A 136 -4.01 1.15 28.65
CA LEU A 136 -2.64 0.76 28.36
C LEU A 136 -1.80 0.68 29.66
N SER A 137 -0.75 -0.14 29.65
CA SER A 137 0.20 -0.19 30.78
C SER A 137 0.90 1.18 30.95
N ALA A 138 1.23 1.54 32.20
CA ALA A 138 2.07 2.71 32.50
C ALA A 138 3.57 2.43 32.41
N ASP A 139 3.95 1.21 32.04
CA ASP A 139 5.34 0.92 31.69
C ASP A 139 5.74 1.74 30.46
N ASP A 140 7.04 1.98 30.36
CA ASP A 140 7.60 2.59 29.16
C ASP A 140 7.52 1.60 28.01
N LYS A 141 6.93 2.03 26.90
CA LYS A 141 6.54 1.19 25.76
C LYS A 141 6.62 1.97 24.47
N THR A 142 6.79 1.25 23.36
CA THR A 142 6.65 1.78 22.01
C THR A 142 5.20 1.59 21.56
N VAL A 143 4.56 2.68 21.16
CA VAL A 143 3.22 2.70 20.58
C VAL A 143 3.33 2.91 19.08
N GLU A 144 2.64 2.08 18.31
CA GLU A 144 2.38 2.32 16.89
C GLU A 144 0.88 2.46 16.64
N ILE A 145 0.48 3.51 15.90
CA ILE A 145 -0.89 3.68 15.41
C ILE A 145 -0.84 3.63 13.89
N TRP A 146 -1.25 2.51 13.32
CA TRP A 146 -1.31 2.31 11.87
C TRP A 146 -2.56 2.97 11.30
N LEU A 147 -2.36 3.80 10.27
CA LEU A 147 -3.41 4.62 9.69
C LEU A 147 -4.24 3.86 8.65
N PRO A 148 -5.53 4.23 8.43
CA PRO A 148 -6.42 3.54 7.51
C PRO A 148 -5.89 3.60 6.07
N HIS A 149 -5.81 2.45 5.40
CA HIS A 149 -5.36 2.39 4.01
C HIS A 149 -6.43 2.84 3.00
N ASN A 150 -7.68 3.03 3.41
CA ASN A 150 -8.84 3.16 2.51
C ASN A 150 -9.48 4.56 2.52
N GLU A 151 -8.93 5.49 3.29
CA GLU A 151 -9.41 6.87 3.49
C GLU A 151 -8.24 7.85 3.56
N THR A 152 -8.34 9.02 2.94
CA THR A 152 -7.36 10.09 3.15
C THR A 152 -7.52 10.58 4.59
N THR A 153 -6.43 10.74 5.35
CA THR A 153 -6.51 11.08 6.78
C THR A 153 -5.59 12.24 7.12
N GLU A 154 -6.18 13.39 7.43
CA GLU A 154 -5.44 14.50 8.05
C GLU A 154 -5.30 14.24 9.56
N LEU A 155 -4.08 14.37 10.07
CA LEU A 155 -3.73 14.21 11.47
C LEU A 155 -3.78 15.58 12.17
N VAL A 156 -4.73 15.76 13.09
CA VAL A 156 -5.02 17.06 13.70
C VAL A 156 -4.26 17.26 15.01
N ALA A 157 -4.38 16.32 15.95
CA ALA A 157 -3.71 16.41 17.25
C ALA A 157 -3.49 15.03 17.88
N LEU A 158 -2.30 14.81 18.45
CA LEU A 158 -2.00 13.66 19.30
C LEU A 158 -2.06 14.10 20.76
N ARG A 159 -2.92 13.48 21.57
CA ARG A 159 -3.01 13.73 23.01
C ARG A 159 -2.74 12.47 23.81
N THR A 160 -1.99 12.62 24.90
CA THR A 160 -1.62 11.52 25.80
C THR A 160 -1.67 11.98 27.25
N ASP A 161 -1.83 11.05 28.19
CA ASP A 161 -1.81 11.35 29.63
C ASP A 161 -0.40 11.19 30.27
N ALA A 162 0.63 11.00 29.44
CA ALA A 162 2.04 11.07 29.80
C ALA A 162 2.87 11.54 28.59
N PRO A 163 4.07 12.12 28.78
CA PRO A 163 4.89 12.62 27.68
C PRO A 163 5.16 11.61 26.56
N VAL A 164 5.33 12.14 25.36
CA VAL A 164 5.66 11.39 24.14
C VAL A 164 7.07 11.75 23.71
N GLU A 165 7.87 10.72 23.42
CA GLU A 165 9.22 10.85 22.86
C GLU A 165 9.29 10.11 21.51
N PRO A 166 10.06 10.60 20.52
CA PRO A 166 10.31 9.85 19.30
C PRO A 166 10.87 8.46 19.63
N ALA A 167 10.36 7.43 18.95
CA ALA A 167 10.94 6.11 19.08
C ALA A 167 12.36 6.10 18.46
N PRO A 168 13.33 5.41 19.10
CA PRO A 168 14.67 5.29 18.53
C PRO A 168 14.60 4.60 17.15
N PRO A 169 15.58 4.82 16.27
CA PRO A 169 15.69 4.05 15.04
C PRO A 169 15.64 2.55 15.36
N SER A 170 14.77 1.82 14.66
CA SER A 170 14.55 0.40 14.94
C SER A 170 15.76 -0.49 14.60
N GLY A 171 16.72 0.04 13.84
CA GLY A 171 17.83 -0.72 13.27
C GLY A 171 17.41 -1.71 12.17
N ARG A 172 16.11 -1.79 11.87
CA ARG A 172 15.56 -2.62 10.79
C ARG A 172 15.88 -1.98 9.45
N ARG A 173 16.12 -2.82 8.44
CA ARG A 173 16.20 -2.37 7.04
C ARG A 173 14.85 -1.82 6.60
N THR A 174 14.87 -0.81 5.74
CA THR A 174 13.68 -0.21 5.13
C THR A 174 13.40 -0.83 3.79
N TRP A 175 12.19 -1.36 3.63
CA TRP A 175 11.67 -1.92 2.40
C TRP A 175 10.63 -0.98 1.77
N LEU A 176 10.93 -0.51 0.56
CA LEU A 176 9.98 0.20 -0.29
C LEU A 176 9.29 -0.79 -1.23
N HIS A 177 7.96 -0.84 -1.14
CA HIS A 177 7.15 -1.62 -2.06
C HIS A 177 6.28 -0.72 -2.95
N HIS A 178 6.41 -0.82 -4.27
CA HIS A 178 5.47 -0.21 -5.22
C HIS A 178 4.56 -1.27 -5.85
N GLY A 179 3.28 -0.94 -6.01
CA GLY A 179 2.32 -1.83 -6.66
C GLY A 179 0.93 -1.20 -6.80
N SER A 180 -0.06 -2.03 -7.13
CA SER A 180 -1.45 -1.62 -7.42
C SER A 180 -2.33 -1.51 -6.17
N SER A 181 -3.65 -1.50 -6.35
CA SER A 181 -4.69 -1.60 -5.31
C SER A 181 -4.50 -2.79 -4.38
N ILE A 182 -4.03 -3.92 -4.89
CA ILE A 182 -3.73 -5.11 -4.09
C ILE A 182 -2.58 -4.81 -3.10
N SER A 183 -1.55 -4.07 -3.52
CA SER A 183 -0.47 -3.64 -2.63
C SER A 183 -0.89 -2.49 -1.71
N HIS A 184 -1.81 -1.66 -2.18
CA HIS A 184 -2.40 -0.60 -1.37
C HIS A 184 -3.18 -1.17 -0.18
N GLY A 185 -3.77 -2.36 -0.32
CA GLY A 185 -4.53 -3.02 0.74
C GLY A 185 -6.03 -3.08 0.50
N SER A 186 -6.51 -2.86 -0.73
CA SER A 186 -7.95 -3.02 -1.06
C SER A 186 -8.49 -4.33 -0.51
N ASP A 187 -9.54 -4.24 0.29
CA ASP A 187 -10.26 -5.36 0.93
C ASP A 187 -9.43 -6.20 1.93
N ALA A 188 -8.28 -5.69 2.37
CA ALA A 188 -7.62 -6.15 3.59
C ALA A 188 -8.49 -5.82 4.82
N ALA A 189 -8.43 -6.68 5.85
CA ALA A 189 -9.26 -6.51 7.04
C ALA A 189 -8.90 -5.26 7.86
N SER A 190 -7.64 -4.81 7.83
CA SER A 190 -7.13 -3.68 8.60
C SER A 190 -5.76 -3.20 8.08
N PRO A 191 -5.25 -2.03 8.51
CA PRO A 191 -3.94 -1.52 8.08
C PRO A 191 -2.76 -2.48 8.28
N THR A 192 -2.68 -3.16 9.43
CA THR A 192 -1.58 -4.11 9.74
C THR A 192 -1.74 -5.46 9.04
N THR A 193 -2.89 -5.71 8.41
CA THR A 193 -3.19 -6.97 7.70
C THR A 193 -3.17 -6.84 6.17
N THR A 194 -2.81 -5.67 5.64
CA THR A 194 -2.43 -5.55 4.23
C THR A 194 -1.24 -6.49 3.95
N TRP A 195 -1.17 -7.06 2.74
CA TRP A 195 -0.15 -8.08 2.49
C TRP A 195 1.29 -7.52 2.63
N PRO A 196 1.60 -6.26 2.25
CA PRO A 196 2.92 -5.70 2.50
C PRO A 196 3.20 -5.48 3.98
N ALA A 197 2.21 -5.06 4.79
CA ALA A 197 2.38 -4.90 6.24
C ALA A 197 2.66 -6.25 6.92
N LEU A 198 1.91 -7.30 6.56
CA LEU A 198 2.15 -8.67 7.05
C LEU A 198 3.53 -9.18 6.64
N ALA A 199 3.92 -8.95 5.38
CA ALA A 199 5.22 -9.36 4.88
C ALA A 199 6.36 -8.63 5.61
N ALA A 200 6.21 -7.32 5.85
CA ALA A 200 7.21 -6.50 6.54
C ALA A 200 7.37 -6.93 8.01
N ALA A 201 6.25 -7.17 8.71
CA ALA A 201 6.26 -7.66 10.09
C ALA A 201 6.99 -9.02 10.19
N ARG A 202 6.69 -9.96 9.27
CA ARG A 202 7.36 -11.27 9.22
C ARG A 202 8.83 -11.19 8.80
N GLY A 203 9.17 -10.25 7.93
CA GLY A 203 10.53 -10.02 7.44
C GLY A 203 11.41 -9.20 8.38
N GLY A 204 10.84 -8.62 9.45
CA GLY A 204 11.57 -7.76 10.37
C GLY A 204 12.11 -6.49 9.72
N VAL A 205 11.35 -5.88 8.81
CA VAL A 205 11.73 -4.67 8.06
C VAL A 205 10.76 -3.51 8.31
N GLU A 206 11.23 -2.27 8.15
CA GLU A 206 10.35 -1.10 8.08
C GLU A 206 9.69 -1.02 6.71
N LEU A 207 8.37 -0.76 6.68
CA LEU A 207 7.63 -0.62 5.42
C LEU A 207 7.52 0.85 5.00
N VAL A 208 7.81 1.11 3.73
CA VAL A 208 7.33 2.26 2.95
C VAL A 208 6.45 1.69 1.84
N ASN A 209 5.13 1.78 1.98
CA ASN A 209 4.19 1.23 1.02
C ASN A 209 3.79 2.29 -0.01
N LEU A 210 4.28 2.16 -1.24
CA LEU A 210 3.92 2.97 -2.41
C LEU A 210 2.98 2.18 -3.35
N GLY A 211 2.11 1.36 -2.77
CA GLY A 211 0.96 0.77 -3.44
C GLY A 211 -0.08 1.84 -3.80
N LEU A 212 -0.30 2.11 -5.08
CA LEU A 212 -1.19 3.16 -5.56
C LEU A 212 -2.41 2.52 -6.23
N SER A 213 -3.55 2.57 -5.53
CA SER A 213 -4.79 1.94 -5.99
C SER A 213 -5.21 2.50 -7.34
N GLY A 214 -5.34 1.65 -8.35
CA GLY A 214 -5.68 2.06 -9.72
C GLY A 214 -4.58 2.77 -10.51
N SER A 215 -3.45 3.14 -9.89
CA SER A 215 -2.48 4.08 -10.48
C SER A 215 -1.04 3.53 -10.54
N ALA A 216 -0.84 2.21 -10.49
CA ALA A 216 0.47 1.60 -10.75
C ALA A 216 0.73 1.48 -12.27
N LEU A 217 1.00 2.62 -12.91
CA LEU A 217 0.98 2.75 -14.38
C LEU A 217 2.36 2.93 -15.04
N LEU A 218 3.44 2.62 -14.31
CA LEU A 218 4.84 2.86 -14.74
C LEU A 218 5.16 4.34 -14.96
N ASP A 219 4.53 5.23 -14.18
CA ASP A 219 4.77 6.66 -14.27
C ASP A 219 6.23 7.02 -13.98
N PRO A 220 6.88 7.84 -14.83
CA PRO A 220 8.26 8.28 -14.60
C PRO A 220 8.46 9.05 -13.29
N PHE A 221 7.47 9.82 -12.85
CA PHE A 221 7.54 10.52 -11.56
C PHE A 221 7.50 9.55 -10.37
N THR A 222 6.84 8.41 -10.51
CA THR A 222 6.86 7.35 -9.49
C THR A 222 8.24 6.69 -9.47
N ALA A 223 8.82 6.37 -10.63
CA ALA A 223 10.19 5.82 -10.71
C ALA A 223 11.23 6.74 -10.05
N ARG A 224 11.16 8.05 -10.32
CA ARG A 224 12.03 9.06 -9.67
C ARG A 224 11.78 9.20 -8.18
N THR A 225 10.54 9.01 -7.72
CA THR A 225 10.24 8.95 -6.28
C THR A 225 10.94 7.75 -5.65
N LEU A 226 10.87 6.57 -6.26
CA LEU A 226 11.58 5.37 -5.80
C LEU A 226 13.10 5.57 -5.77
N ARG A 227 13.65 6.20 -6.82
CA ARG A 227 15.06 6.58 -6.94
C ARG A 227 15.51 7.45 -5.78
N ASP A 228 14.73 8.48 -5.43
CA ASP A 228 15.12 9.50 -4.46
C ASP A 228 14.80 9.11 -3.00
N THR A 229 13.99 8.05 -2.79
CA THR A 229 13.64 7.60 -1.44
C THR A 229 14.77 6.73 -0.85
N PRO A 230 15.36 7.11 0.31
CA PRO A 230 16.46 6.36 0.91
C PRO A 230 15.95 5.07 1.59
N VAL A 231 16.20 3.92 0.97
CA VAL A 231 15.76 2.60 1.45
C VAL A 231 16.81 1.53 1.17
N ASP A 232 16.71 0.41 1.86
CA ASP A 232 17.65 -0.71 1.74
C ASP A 232 17.19 -1.75 0.71
N LEU A 233 15.87 -1.93 0.56
CA LEU A 233 15.25 -2.98 -0.23
C LEU A 233 14.11 -2.40 -1.07
N ILE A 234 14.00 -2.83 -2.33
CA ILE A 234 12.95 -2.34 -3.23
C ILE A 234 12.23 -3.52 -3.88
N SER A 235 10.90 -3.49 -3.90
CA SER A 235 10.14 -4.33 -4.83
C SER A 235 9.11 -3.54 -5.61
N VAL A 236 8.93 -3.91 -6.87
CA VAL A 236 8.00 -3.29 -7.81
C VAL A 236 7.08 -4.36 -8.37
N LYS A 237 5.78 -4.25 -8.10
CA LYS A 237 4.76 -5.15 -8.65
C LYS A 237 4.05 -4.47 -9.82
N ILE A 238 4.27 -4.99 -11.03
CA ILE A 238 3.87 -4.34 -12.29
C ILE A 238 2.80 -5.17 -13.00
N GLY A 239 1.69 -4.56 -13.41
CA GLY A 239 0.89 -5.10 -14.51
C GLY A 239 -0.61 -4.86 -14.45
N ILE A 240 -1.31 -5.20 -13.36
CA ILE A 240 -2.79 -5.22 -13.36
C ILE A 240 -3.40 -3.87 -13.77
N ASN A 241 -2.88 -2.74 -13.29
CA ASN A 241 -3.45 -1.43 -13.67
C ASN A 241 -3.16 -1.05 -15.13
N LEU A 242 -2.06 -1.54 -15.73
CA LEU A 242 -1.78 -1.35 -17.16
C LEU A 242 -2.81 -2.07 -18.03
N VAL A 243 -3.20 -3.28 -17.63
CA VAL A 243 -4.25 -4.05 -18.31
C VAL A 243 -5.61 -3.41 -18.07
N ASN A 244 -5.95 -3.07 -16.82
CA ASN A 244 -7.25 -2.50 -16.48
C ASN A 244 -7.57 -1.22 -17.27
N ALA A 245 -6.56 -0.41 -17.57
CA ALA A 245 -6.73 0.83 -18.32
C ALA A 245 -6.59 0.67 -19.85
N ASP A 246 -6.29 -0.54 -20.36
CA ASP A 246 -5.83 -0.77 -21.75
C ASP A 246 -4.72 0.23 -22.16
N LEU A 247 -3.83 0.56 -21.21
CA LEU A 247 -3.04 1.79 -21.24
C LEU A 247 -2.04 1.84 -22.41
N MET A 248 -1.46 0.68 -22.74
CA MET A 248 -0.37 0.59 -23.70
C MET A 248 -0.37 -0.76 -24.41
N ARG A 249 0.49 -0.89 -25.41
CA ARG A 249 0.74 -2.13 -26.14
C ARG A 249 2.07 -2.73 -25.73
N LEU A 250 2.25 -4.03 -25.95
CA LEU A 250 3.47 -4.79 -25.61
C LEU A 250 4.75 -4.10 -26.11
N ARG A 251 4.69 -3.51 -27.30
CA ARG A 251 5.79 -2.74 -27.89
C ARG A 251 6.27 -1.58 -27.01
N ALA A 252 5.37 -0.87 -26.34
CA ALA A 252 5.69 0.25 -25.46
C ALA A 252 5.98 -0.22 -24.02
N PHE A 253 5.39 -1.34 -23.61
CA PHE A 253 5.56 -1.91 -22.28
C PHE A 253 7.02 -2.23 -21.94
N ALA A 254 7.72 -2.98 -22.80
CA ALA A 254 9.08 -3.41 -22.47
C ALA A 254 10.06 -2.22 -22.30
N PRO A 255 10.12 -1.22 -23.21
CA PRO A 255 10.93 -0.02 -22.99
C PRO A 255 10.52 0.78 -21.75
N ALA A 256 9.22 0.88 -21.44
CA ALA A 256 8.75 1.57 -20.23
C ALA A 256 9.24 0.88 -18.95
N VAL A 257 9.20 -0.46 -18.90
CA VAL A 257 9.77 -1.22 -17.78
C VAL A 257 11.28 -1.01 -17.69
N HIS A 258 12.02 -1.03 -18.80
CA HIS A 258 13.46 -0.72 -18.79
C HIS A 258 13.73 0.65 -18.17
N GLY A 259 13.08 1.71 -18.67
CA GLY A 259 13.28 3.07 -18.16
C GLY A 259 12.88 3.22 -16.68
N PHE A 260 11.83 2.54 -16.25
CA PHE A 260 11.42 2.52 -14.84
C PHE A 260 12.49 1.89 -13.95
N LEU A 261 13.04 0.73 -14.35
CA LEU A 261 14.11 0.05 -13.60
C LEU A 261 15.44 0.81 -13.65
N ASP A 262 15.78 1.41 -14.78
CA ASP A 262 16.99 2.23 -14.94
C ASP A 262 16.94 3.43 -14.01
N THR A 263 15.80 4.14 -13.98
CA THR A 263 15.59 5.28 -13.07
C THR A 263 15.77 4.86 -11.61
N ILE A 264 15.26 3.70 -11.19
CA ILE A 264 15.48 3.21 -9.82
C ILE A 264 16.97 2.95 -9.57
N ARG A 265 17.66 2.33 -10.54
CA ARG A 265 19.09 2.00 -10.43
C ARG A 265 20.01 3.21 -10.38
N GLU A 266 19.61 4.34 -10.95
CA GLU A 266 20.34 5.61 -10.81
C GLU A 266 20.50 6.04 -9.35
N GLY A 267 19.48 5.78 -8.50
CA GLY A 267 19.49 6.10 -7.07
C GLY A 267 19.95 4.92 -6.21
N HIS A 268 19.73 3.69 -6.68
CA HIS A 268 19.99 2.45 -5.95
C HIS A 268 20.84 1.45 -6.75
N PRO A 269 22.13 1.75 -7.03
CA PRO A 269 22.94 0.95 -7.96
C PRO A 269 23.15 -0.51 -7.54
N THR A 270 23.10 -0.79 -6.23
CA THR A 270 23.38 -2.14 -5.69
C THR A 270 22.32 -2.67 -4.73
N ALA A 271 21.26 -1.92 -4.43
CA ALA A 271 20.21 -2.38 -3.53
C ALA A 271 19.48 -3.59 -4.16
N PRO A 272 19.08 -4.61 -3.38
CA PRO A 272 18.20 -5.65 -3.89
C PRO A 272 16.90 -5.08 -4.47
N LEU A 273 16.63 -5.41 -5.74
CA LEU A 273 15.44 -4.99 -6.48
C LEU A 273 14.67 -6.21 -6.97
N LEU A 274 13.48 -6.41 -6.41
CA LEU A 274 12.61 -7.53 -6.75
C LEU A 274 11.44 -7.07 -7.64
N VAL A 275 11.43 -7.51 -8.89
CA VAL A 275 10.30 -7.32 -9.81
C VAL A 275 9.31 -8.46 -9.60
N VAL A 276 8.08 -8.09 -9.21
CA VAL A 276 6.98 -9.03 -8.97
C VAL A 276 6.00 -8.89 -10.13
N SER A 277 5.75 -9.99 -10.83
CA SER A 277 4.73 -10.00 -11.89
C SER A 277 3.31 -10.07 -11.30
N PRO A 278 2.24 -9.86 -12.09
CA PRO A 278 0.87 -9.88 -11.57
C PRO A 278 0.51 -11.20 -10.88
N LEU A 279 -0.34 -11.11 -9.85
CA LEU A 279 -1.06 -12.25 -9.31
C LEU A 279 -2.04 -12.78 -10.36
N LEU A 280 -2.56 -14.00 -10.17
CA LEU A 280 -3.69 -14.47 -10.95
C LEU A 280 -4.89 -13.53 -10.79
N CYS A 281 -5.49 -13.13 -11.90
CA CYS A 281 -6.80 -12.47 -11.93
C CYS A 281 -7.53 -12.95 -13.20
N PRO A 282 -8.49 -13.90 -13.07
CA PRO A 282 -9.06 -14.63 -14.21
C PRO A 282 -9.60 -13.74 -15.32
N ILE A 283 -10.25 -12.62 -14.97
CA ILE A 283 -10.83 -11.72 -15.97
C ILE A 283 -9.80 -11.10 -16.91
N HIS A 284 -8.51 -11.12 -16.56
CA HIS A 284 -7.43 -10.51 -17.34
C HIS A 284 -6.27 -11.45 -17.72
N GLU A 285 -6.39 -12.76 -17.48
CA GLU A 285 -5.36 -13.75 -17.86
C GLU A 285 -5.11 -13.73 -19.37
N ASP A 286 -6.20 -13.79 -20.15
CA ASP A 286 -6.18 -13.83 -21.62
C ASP A 286 -7.06 -12.77 -22.28
N THR A 287 -7.78 -11.97 -21.50
CA THR A 287 -8.63 -10.88 -22.00
C THR A 287 -8.02 -9.53 -21.63
N PRO A 288 -7.69 -8.66 -22.59
CA PRO A 288 -7.19 -7.33 -22.28
C PRO A 288 -8.29 -6.46 -21.65
N GLY A 289 -7.89 -5.31 -21.10
CA GLY A 289 -8.86 -4.31 -20.68
C GLY A 289 -9.54 -3.56 -21.83
N PRO A 290 -10.34 -2.53 -21.50
CA PRO A 290 -10.44 -1.95 -20.15
C PRO A 290 -11.24 -2.83 -19.18
N THR A 291 -11.04 -2.61 -17.88
CA THR A 291 -11.93 -3.13 -16.83
C THR A 291 -13.12 -2.21 -16.70
N ALA A 292 -14.32 -2.78 -16.58
CA ALA A 292 -15.54 -2.06 -16.28
C ALA A 292 -16.15 -2.53 -14.95
N TYR A 293 -16.98 -1.67 -14.37
CA TYR A 293 -17.83 -2.04 -13.23
C TYR A 293 -18.99 -2.92 -13.71
N ASP A 294 -19.21 -4.01 -12.99
CA ASP A 294 -20.43 -4.80 -13.09
C ASP A 294 -21.36 -4.40 -11.94
N PHE A 295 -22.42 -3.66 -12.30
CA PHE A 295 -23.43 -3.16 -11.38
C PHE A 295 -24.56 -4.16 -11.10
N SER A 296 -24.55 -5.35 -11.70
CA SER A 296 -25.64 -6.34 -11.59
C SER A 296 -25.95 -6.74 -10.14
N ARG A 297 -24.99 -6.59 -9.22
CA ARG A 297 -25.10 -6.91 -7.80
C ARG A 297 -24.88 -5.71 -6.87
N LEU A 298 -24.87 -4.47 -7.39
CA LEU A 298 -24.60 -3.28 -6.59
C LEU A 298 -25.61 -3.10 -5.44
N ALA A 299 -26.89 -3.40 -5.70
CA ALA A 299 -27.96 -3.34 -4.69
C ALA A 299 -27.76 -4.33 -3.53
N GLU A 300 -26.98 -5.40 -3.74
CA GLU A 300 -26.58 -6.36 -2.70
C GLU A 300 -25.29 -5.93 -1.98
N GLY A 301 -24.79 -4.72 -2.26
CA GLY A 301 -23.52 -4.22 -1.74
C GLY A 301 -22.29 -4.83 -2.40
N ARG A 302 -22.45 -5.52 -3.54
CA ARG A 302 -21.37 -6.21 -4.25
C ARG A 302 -21.08 -5.50 -5.56
N LEU A 303 -20.02 -4.71 -5.57
CA LEU A 303 -19.44 -4.17 -6.81
C LEU A 303 -18.46 -5.21 -7.35
N ARG A 304 -18.68 -5.68 -8.58
CA ARG A 304 -17.77 -6.60 -9.28
C ARG A 304 -17.10 -5.90 -10.44
N PHE A 305 -16.05 -6.53 -10.96
CA PHE A 305 -15.31 -6.08 -12.11
C PHE A 305 -15.41 -7.09 -13.25
N THR A 306 -15.38 -6.59 -14.48
CA THR A 306 -15.35 -7.41 -15.70
C THR A 306 -14.41 -6.80 -16.72
N ALA A 307 -13.79 -7.64 -17.54
CA ALA A 307 -13.02 -7.20 -18.69
C ALA A 307 -13.94 -6.97 -19.88
N THR A 308 -13.81 -5.84 -20.56
CA THR A 308 -14.61 -5.50 -21.76
C THR A 308 -13.79 -5.50 -23.05
N GLY A 309 -12.50 -5.82 -22.96
CA GLY A 309 -11.63 -5.93 -24.11
C GLY A 309 -11.89 -7.18 -24.95
N ASP A 310 -11.57 -7.09 -26.24
CA ASP A 310 -11.57 -8.24 -27.15
C ASP A 310 -10.31 -9.09 -26.95
N ALA A 311 -10.48 -10.37 -26.64
CA ALA A 311 -9.40 -11.35 -26.48
C ALA A 311 -8.54 -11.49 -27.75
N MET A 312 -9.10 -11.28 -28.94
CA MET A 312 -8.34 -11.31 -30.20
C MET A 312 -7.32 -10.17 -30.30
N GLY A 313 -7.53 -9.07 -29.57
CA GLY A 313 -6.62 -7.92 -29.56
C GLY A 313 -5.22 -8.23 -29.01
N ARG A 314 -5.01 -9.39 -28.38
CA ARG A 314 -3.66 -9.86 -27.99
C ARG A 314 -2.73 -9.99 -29.19
N ALA A 315 -3.24 -10.43 -30.35
CA ALA A 315 -2.45 -10.54 -31.59
C ALA A 315 -1.93 -9.17 -32.07
N GLU A 316 -2.63 -8.09 -31.70
CA GLU A 316 -2.26 -6.70 -32.00
C GLU A 316 -1.38 -6.06 -30.91
N GLY A 317 -0.95 -6.87 -29.93
CA GLY A 317 -0.09 -6.43 -28.84
C GLY A 317 -0.83 -5.78 -27.68
N LYS A 318 -2.14 -5.93 -27.53
CA LYS A 318 -2.82 -5.59 -26.27
C LYS A 318 -2.29 -6.43 -25.12
N LEU A 319 -2.19 -5.82 -23.94
CA LEU A 319 -1.64 -6.47 -22.77
C LEU A 319 -2.69 -7.34 -22.07
N THR A 320 -2.30 -8.56 -21.73
CA THR A 320 -2.97 -9.44 -20.76
C THR A 320 -2.00 -9.73 -19.61
N LEU A 321 -2.47 -10.30 -18.51
CA LEU A 321 -1.58 -10.65 -17.39
C LEU A 321 -0.58 -11.73 -17.79
N THR A 322 -0.98 -12.68 -18.64
CA THR A 322 -0.06 -13.69 -19.18
C THR A 322 1.04 -13.04 -20.02
N ALA A 323 0.68 -12.13 -20.93
CA ALA A 323 1.67 -11.42 -21.75
C ALA A 323 2.65 -10.59 -20.89
N ILE A 324 2.16 -9.91 -19.85
CA ILE A 324 2.99 -9.14 -18.92
C ILE A 324 3.91 -10.06 -18.11
N ARG A 325 3.41 -11.19 -17.59
CA ARG A 325 4.22 -12.17 -16.84
C ARG A 325 5.37 -12.70 -17.68
N ASP A 326 5.10 -13.07 -18.93
CA ASP A 326 6.13 -13.56 -19.85
C ASP A 326 7.19 -12.50 -20.16
N GLU A 327 6.76 -11.27 -20.43
CA GLU A 327 7.69 -10.20 -20.79
C GLU A 327 8.54 -9.73 -19.60
N LEU A 328 7.97 -9.62 -18.40
CA LEU A 328 8.72 -9.31 -17.18
C LEU A 328 9.75 -10.40 -16.86
N ARG A 329 9.36 -11.68 -16.95
CA ARG A 329 10.27 -12.81 -16.76
C ARG A 329 11.44 -12.75 -17.75
N ARG A 330 11.15 -12.54 -19.03
CA ARG A 330 12.16 -12.45 -20.10
C ARG A 330 13.13 -11.28 -19.87
N LEU A 331 12.58 -10.09 -19.62
CA LEU A 331 13.35 -8.85 -19.45
C LEU A 331 14.24 -8.93 -18.21
N VAL A 332 13.72 -9.39 -17.08
CA VAL A 332 14.51 -9.52 -15.85
C VAL A 332 15.58 -10.59 -16.00
N ALA A 333 15.28 -11.75 -16.60
CA ALA A 333 16.28 -12.77 -16.84
C ALA A 333 17.44 -12.26 -17.72
N GLN A 334 17.13 -11.47 -18.76
CA GLN A 334 18.15 -10.84 -19.59
C GLN A 334 19.01 -9.86 -18.79
N ARG A 335 18.40 -8.98 -18.00
CA ARG A 335 19.12 -7.96 -17.21
C ARG A 335 19.92 -8.54 -16.05
N ALA A 336 19.46 -9.64 -15.45
CA ALA A 336 20.11 -10.27 -14.31
C ALA A 336 21.51 -10.85 -14.65
N ALA A 337 21.85 -10.99 -15.93
CA ALA A 337 23.20 -11.32 -16.36
C ALA A 337 24.23 -10.23 -15.98
N ASP A 338 23.82 -8.96 -16.01
CA ASP A 338 24.68 -7.81 -15.71
C ASP A 338 24.35 -7.17 -14.33
N ASP A 339 23.16 -7.44 -13.80
CA ASP A 339 22.70 -6.95 -12.49
C ASP A 339 22.36 -8.12 -11.54
N PRO A 340 23.30 -8.57 -10.70
CA PRO A 340 23.09 -9.71 -9.81
C PRO A 340 22.12 -9.43 -8.66
N ASN A 341 21.71 -8.17 -8.45
CA ASN A 341 20.77 -7.74 -7.41
C ASN A 341 19.36 -7.49 -7.98
N LEU A 342 19.13 -7.80 -9.26
CA LEU A 342 17.81 -7.78 -9.87
C LEU A 342 17.20 -9.18 -9.85
N HIS A 343 16.03 -9.30 -9.25
CA HIS A 343 15.34 -10.56 -9.05
C HIS A 343 13.93 -10.52 -9.64
N HIS A 344 13.43 -11.68 -10.07
CA HIS A 344 12.07 -11.85 -10.54
C HIS A 344 11.30 -12.81 -9.63
N LEU A 345 10.06 -12.46 -9.30
CA LEU A 345 9.10 -13.34 -8.64
C LEU A 345 7.83 -13.41 -9.50
N ASP A 346 7.48 -14.62 -9.94
CA ASP A 346 6.17 -14.85 -10.58
C ASP A 346 5.06 -14.66 -9.55
N GLY A 347 4.16 -13.70 -9.77
CA GLY A 347 3.07 -13.39 -8.85
C GLY A 347 2.15 -14.57 -8.56
N ARG A 348 2.07 -15.57 -9.46
CA ARG A 348 1.27 -16.79 -9.22
C ARG A 348 1.84 -17.69 -8.13
N VAL A 349 3.11 -17.53 -7.77
CA VAL A 349 3.69 -18.18 -6.58
C VAL A 349 3.05 -17.64 -5.29
N LEU A 350 2.63 -16.37 -5.30
CA LEU A 350 1.96 -15.74 -4.15
C LEU A 350 0.46 -16.05 -4.14
N TYR A 351 -0.19 -15.96 -5.29
CA TYR A 351 -1.61 -16.27 -5.48
C TYR A 351 -1.86 -16.74 -6.91
N GLY A 352 -2.10 -18.04 -7.06
CA GLY A 352 -2.30 -18.73 -8.33
C GLY A 352 -3.65 -19.46 -8.43
N GLU A 353 -3.80 -20.35 -9.40
CA GLU A 353 -5.04 -21.04 -9.75
C GLU A 353 -5.60 -21.88 -8.58
N ALA A 354 -4.71 -22.58 -7.87
CA ALA A 354 -5.08 -23.35 -6.68
C ALA A 354 -5.59 -22.45 -5.54
N ASP A 355 -5.03 -21.26 -5.39
CA ASP A 355 -5.48 -20.30 -4.38
C ASP A 355 -6.82 -19.67 -4.76
N TYR A 356 -7.04 -19.37 -6.04
CA TYR A 356 -8.34 -18.87 -6.51
C TYR A 356 -9.47 -19.90 -6.33
N ALA A 357 -9.17 -21.19 -6.53
CA ALA A 357 -10.14 -22.25 -6.28
C ALA A 357 -10.56 -22.35 -4.80
N GLU A 358 -9.68 -21.99 -3.87
CA GLU A 358 -9.94 -22.01 -2.42
C GLU A 358 -10.48 -20.67 -1.88
N LEU A 359 -9.89 -19.57 -2.36
CA LEU A 359 -10.09 -18.19 -1.91
C LEU A 359 -10.35 -17.31 -3.16
N PRO A 360 -11.52 -17.43 -3.80
CA PRO A 360 -11.84 -16.67 -5.01
C PRO A 360 -11.85 -15.16 -4.75
N LEU A 361 -11.56 -14.37 -5.78
CA LEU A 361 -11.60 -12.91 -5.71
C LEU A 361 -13.06 -12.44 -5.56
N PRO A 362 -13.47 -11.83 -4.43
CA PRO A 362 -14.88 -11.53 -4.16
C PRO A 362 -15.53 -10.56 -5.17
N ASP A 363 -14.74 -9.70 -5.79
CA ASP A 363 -15.15 -8.75 -6.81
C ASP A 363 -14.56 -9.08 -8.21
N GLU A 364 -13.96 -10.26 -8.37
CA GLU A 364 -13.18 -10.72 -9.53
C GLU A 364 -11.83 -10.01 -9.77
N LEU A 365 -11.39 -9.12 -8.87
CA LEU A 365 -10.17 -8.31 -9.06
C LEU A 365 -9.25 -8.25 -7.84
N HIS A 366 -9.79 -8.04 -6.65
CA HIS A 366 -9.06 -7.83 -5.42
C HIS A 366 -9.04 -9.08 -4.53
N LEU A 367 -7.98 -9.18 -3.73
CA LEU A 367 -7.85 -10.23 -2.72
C LEU A 367 -8.81 -9.93 -1.57
N ASP A 368 -9.39 -10.96 -0.97
CA ASP A 368 -10.01 -10.82 0.35
C ASP A 368 -8.95 -10.82 1.47
N ALA A 369 -9.40 -10.65 2.72
CA ALA A 369 -8.51 -10.64 3.88
C ALA A 369 -7.71 -11.95 4.06
N ALA A 370 -8.28 -13.11 3.71
CA ALA A 370 -7.59 -14.40 3.83
C ALA A 370 -6.49 -14.55 2.76
N ALA A 371 -6.79 -14.16 1.52
CA ALA A 371 -5.85 -14.14 0.42
C ALA A 371 -4.73 -13.10 0.65
N HIS A 372 -5.04 -11.94 1.23
CA HIS A 372 -4.04 -10.97 1.70
C HIS A 372 -3.02 -11.61 2.66
N ARG A 373 -3.50 -12.36 3.65
CA ARG A 373 -2.64 -13.07 4.60
C ARG A 373 -1.74 -14.08 3.91
N ARG A 374 -2.31 -14.90 3.02
CA ARG A 374 -1.57 -15.90 2.25
C ARG A 374 -0.47 -15.28 1.39
N VAL A 375 -0.79 -14.21 0.67
CA VAL A 375 0.17 -13.47 -0.16
C VAL A 375 1.28 -12.87 0.70
N GLY A 376 0.94 -12.25 1.84
CA GLY A 376 1.94 -11.67 2.76
C GLY A 376 2.90 -12.72 3.34
N GLU A 377 2.36 -13.87 3.75
CA GLU A 377 3.13 -15.01 4.26
C GLU A 377 4.09 -15.59 3.22
N ARG A 378 3.59 -15.88 2.02
CA ARG A 378 4.41 -16.42 0.94
C ARG A 378 5.43 -15.42 0.43
N PHE A 379 5.08 -14.13 0.36
CA PHE A 379 6.04 -13.10 -0.01
C PHE A 379 7.17 -13.04 1.02
N ALA A 380 6.86 -13.05 2.31
CA ALA A 380 7.89 -13.03 3.34
C ALA A 380 8.80 -14.26 3.29
N ALA A 381 8.22 -15.45 3.13
CA ALA A 381 8.95 -16.71 3.00
C ALA A 381 9.82 -16.77 1.73
N HIS A 382 9.50 -16.00 0.68
CA HIS A 382 10.31 -15.91 -0.52
C HIS A 382 11.37 -14.81 -0.42
N ALA A 383 10.93 -13.57 -0.21
CA ALA A 383 11.77 -12.37 -0.30
C ALA A 383 12.76 -12.27 0.85
N PHE A 384 12.32 -12.57 2.09
CA PHE A 384 13.10 -12.38 3.32
C PHE A 384 13.69 -13.68 3.89
N ALA A 385 13.56 -14.82 3.19
CA ALA A 385 14.24 -16.06 3.58
C ALA A 385 15.77 -15.93 3.56
N VAL A 386 16.48 -16.89 4.13
CA VAL A 386 17.96 -16.92 4.23
C VAL A 386 18.66 -16.97 2.86
N ASP A 387 18.00 -17.51 1.84
CA ASP A 387 18.46 -17.54 0.45
C ASP A 387 17.63 -16.61 -0.46
N GLY A 388 16.80 -15.76 0.13
CA GLY A 388 15.85 -14.90 -0.57
C GLY A 388 16.52 -13.70 -1.28
N PRO A 389 15.81 -13.07 -2.24
CA PRO A 389 16.24 -11.85 -2.91
C PRO A 389 16.72 -10.73 -1.97
N PHE A 390 16.13 -10.61 -0.78
CA PHE A 390 16.48 -9.56 0.17
C PHE A 390 17.46 -9.99 1.26
N THR A 391 18.06 -11.17 1.19
CA THR A 391 19.15 -11.52 2.10
C THR A 391 20.42 -10.75 1.73
N ASP A 392 21.11 -10.19 2.72
CA ASP A 392 22.45 -9.67 2.49
C ASP A 392 23.42 -10.83 2.23
N ARG A 393 23.86 -10.98 0.98
CA ARG A 393 24.83 -12.01 0.60
C ARG A 393 26.26 -11.68 1.06
N ARG A 394 26.55 -10.43 1.48
CA ARG A 394 27.89 -9.99 1.91
C ARG A 394 28.22 -10.40 3.33
N SER A 395 27.24 -10.82 4.13
CA SER A 395 27.42 -11.28 5.52
C SER A 395 27.53 -12.79 5.66
N ARG A 396 27.56 -13.56 4.56
CA ARG A 396 27.84 -15.01 4.62
C ARG A 396 29.30 -15.24 4.98
N PRO A 397 29.62 -15.99 6.05
CA PRO A 397 30.97 -16.50 6.23
C PRO A 397 31.29 -17.36 5.01
N THR A 398 32.38 -17.04 4.31
CA THR A 398 32.91 -17.92 3.27
C THR A 398 33.17 -19.27 3.94
N ARG A 399 32.36 -20.28 3.60
CA ARG A 399 32.74 -21.67 3.88
C ARG A 399 34.00 -21.93 3.06
N ARG A 400 35.16 -21.80 3.70
CA ARG A 400 36.40 -22.37 3.18
C ARG A 400 36.21 -23.89 3.15
N THR A 401 36.17 -24.42 1.94
CA THR A 401 36.29 -25.86 1.64
C THR A 401 37.58 -26.42 2.18
#